data_AF-A0A6A6WUB0-F1
#
_entry.id   AF-A0A6A6WUB0-F1
#
_cell.length_a   1.000
_cell.length_b   1.000
_cell.length_c   1.000
_cell.angle_alpha   90.00
_cell.angle_beta   90.00
_cell.angle_gamma   90.00
#
_symmetry.space_group_name_H-M   'P 1'
#
loop_
_entity.id
_entity.type
_entity.pdbx_description
1 polymer ?
#
loop_
_entity_poly.entity_id
_entity_poly.type
_entity_poly.pdbx_seq_one_letter_code
_entity_poly.pdbx_strand_id
1 'polypeptide(L)'
;SPARVCIRACVTDVPGNPLERTTTLGQAFCRKILNRQFQSIPDLLGYDHDHIRPSFDSPNPVLVWFVFDLNVTSELSREQLHNIPHFVYIATRQRASELEFISRDIWVNKGRELAKMYRWGGREEQEELRAMRKS
;
A
#
# COMPACT_ATOMS: atom_id res chain seq x y z
N SER A 1 9.91 9.59 -3.80
CA SER A 1 10.95 8.55 -3.73
C SER A 1 10.30 7.21 -3.40
N PRO A 2 10.88 6.07 -3.82
CA PRO A 2 10.35 4.74 -3.51
C PRO A 2 10.21 4.53 -2.00
N ALA A 3 9.06 4.01 -1.57
CA ALA A 3 8.81 3.72 -0.17
C ALA A 3 7.79 2.59 -0.03
N ARG A 4 7.83 1.88 1.09
CA ARG A 4 6.80 0.91 1.46
C ARG A 4 5.99 1.42 2.63
N VAL A 5 4.66 1.34 2.54
CA VAL A 5 3.74 1.78 3.58
C VAL A 5 2.93 0.59 4.05
N CYS A 6 2.97 0.32 5.35
CA CYS A 6 2.13 -0.69 5.99
C CYS A 6 1.06 0.02 6.84
N ILE A 7 -0.21 -0.21 6.53
CA ILE A 7 -1.34 0.39 7.24
C ILE A 7 -2.10 -0.70 7.98
N ARG A 8 -2.25 -0.56 9.28
CA ARG A 8 -3.10 -1.45 10.09
C ARG A 8 -4.48 -0.81 10.23
N ALA A 9 -5.52 -1.46 9.71
CA ALA A 9 -6.87 -0.90 9.69
C ALA A 9 -7.93 -1.99 9.95
N CYS A 10 -9.03 -1.61 10.60
CA CYS A 10 -10.20 -2.47 10.65
C CYS A 10 -10.85 -2.46 9.26
N VAL A 11 -11.11 -3.63 8.67
CA VAL A 11 -11.61 -3.70 7.28
C VAL A 11 -12.96 -3.02 7.10
N THR A 12 -13.81 -3.01 8.13
CA THR A 12 -15.12 -2.34 8.11
C THR A 12 -15.03 -0.82 8.29
N ASP A 13 -13.88 -0.29 8.71
CA ASP A 13 -13.65 1.15 8.76
C ASP A 13 -13.34 1.72 7.37
N VAL A 14 -12.87 0.87 6.44
CA VAL A 14 -12.64 1.27 5.05
C VAL A 14 -14.00 1.37 4.34
N PRO A 15 -14.39 2.56 3.82
CA PRO A 15 -15.66 2.73 3.13
C PRO A 15 -15.71 1.99 1.79
N GLY A 16 -16.91 1.85 1.24
CA GLY A 16 -17.12 1.34 -0.12
C GLY A 16 -17.24 -0.17 -0.21
N ASN A 17 -17.03 -0.68 -1.42
CA ASN A 17 -17.13 -2.09 -1.76
C ASN A 17 -16.03 -2.91 -1.04
N PRO A 18 -16.34 -4.01 -0.34
CA PRO A 18 -15.35 -4.87 0.29
C PRO A 18 -14.19 -5.29 -0.61
N LEU A 19 -14.47 -5.54 -1.90
CA LEU A 19 -13.46 -5.94 -2.89
C LEU A 19 -12.51 -4.81 -3.30
N GLU A 20 -12.88 -3.56 -3.04
CA GLU A 20 -12.12 -2.36 -3.42
C GLU A 20 -11.42 -1.71 -2.22
N ARG A 21 -11.50 -2.32 -1.02
CA ARG A 21 -10.99 -1.71 0.21
C ARG A 21 -9.50 -1.42 0.17
N THR A 22 -8.70 -2.32 -0.39
CA THR A 22 -7.24 -2.13 -0.48
C THR A 22 -6.93 -0.86 -1.27
N THR A 23 -7.50 -0.73 -2.47
CA THR A 23 -7.37 0.44 -3.34
C THR A 23 -7.96 1.71 -2.70
N THR A 24 -9.16 1.61 -2.11
CA THR A 24 -9.83 2.73 -1.43
C THR A 24 -8.97 3.28 -0.28
N LEU A 25 -8.36 2.39 0.50
CA LEU A 25 -7.46 2.77 1.59
C LEU A 25 -6.18 3.43 1.04
N GLY A 26 -5.60 2.89 -0.04
CA GLY A 26 -4.44 3.46 -0.72
C GLY A 26 -4.72 4.88 -1.25
N GLN A 27 -5.87 5.08 -1.89
CA GLN A 27 -6.36 6.38 -2.35
C GLN A 27 -6.55 7.37 -1.21
N ALA A 28 -7.23 6.95 -0.13
CA ALA A 28 -7.45 7.80 1.03
C ALA A 28 -6.12 8.23 1.69
N PHE A 29 -5.18 7.28 1.83
CA PHE A 29 -3.85 7.56 2.37
C PHE A 29 -3.07 8.53 1.50
N CYS A 30 -2.96 8.26 0.20
CA CYS A 30 -2.21 9.12 -0.72
C CYS A 30 -2.78 10.54 -0.76
N ARG A 31 -4.10 10.67 -0.77
CA ARG A 31 -4.77 11.98 -0.75
C ARG A 31 -4.48 12.74 0.54
N LYS A 32 -4.65 12.11 1.70
CA LYS A 32 -4.52 12.78 3.01
C LYS A 32 -3.07 13.04 3.42
N ILE A 33 -2.19 12.06 3.22
CA ILE A 33 -0.83 12.07 3.78
C ILE A 33 0.20 12.54 2.76
N LEU A 34 0.02 12.21 1.49
CA LEU A 34 0.98 12.55 0.42
C LEU A 34 0.51 13.68 -0.48
N ASN A 35 -0.73 14.17 -0.30
CA ASN A 35 -1.35 15.19 -1.13
C ASN A 35 -1.29 14.86 -2.65
N ARG A 36 -1.48 13.60 -3.01
CA ARG A 36 -1.53 13.13 -4.40
C ARG A 36 -2.51 11.97 -4.59
N GLN A 37 -2.86 11.68 -5.83
CA GLN A 37 -3.65 10.49 -6.15
C GLN A 37 -2.82 9.21 -6.02
N PHE A 38 -3.49 8.10 -5.74
CA PHE A 38 -2.90 6.76 -5.83
C PHE A 38 -2.85 6.35 -7.31
N GLN A 39 -1.67 5.99 -7.80
CA GLN A 39 -1.43 5.71 -9.21
C GLN A 39 -1.35 4.20 -9.45
N SER A 40 -2.49 3.50 -9.53
CA SER A 40 -2.50 2.03 -9.64
C SER A 40 -2.11 1.48 -11.01
N ILE A 41 -2.03 2.33 -12.04
CA ILE A 41 -1.75 1.92 -13.42
C ILE A 41 -0.24 2.06 -13.67
N PRO A 42 0.45 0.99 -14.13
CA PRO A 42 1.86 1.06 -14.49
C PRO A 42 2.13 2.15 -15.54
N ASP A 43 3.12 2.99 -15.26
CA ASP A 43 3.58 4.06 -16.15
C ASP A 43 5.11 4.20 -16.06
N LEU A 44 5.75 4.69 -17.13
CA LEU A 44 7.20 4.89 -17.17
C LEU A 44 7.71 5.89 -16.10
N LEU A 45 6.87 6.85 -15.69
CA LEU A 45 7.13 7.78 -14.60
C LEU A 45 6.95 7.15 -13.22
N GLY A 46 6.26 6.00 -13.16
CA GLY A 46 6.07 5.17 -11.99
C GLY A 46 4.61 4.94 -11.63
N TYR A 47 4.40 4.06 -10.66
CA TYR A 47 3.08 3.67 -10.17
C TYR A 47 3.12 3.33 -8.67
N ASP A 48 1.96 3.14 -8.08
CA ASP A 48 1.77 2.57 -6.76
C ASP A 48 1.12 1.20 -6.87
N HIS A 49 1.48 0.28 -5.98
CA HIS A 49 0.96 -1.08 -6.00
C HIS A 49 0.48 -1.49 -4.62
N ASP A 50 -0.74 -2.02 -4.55
CA ASP A 50 -1.35 -2.51 -3.34
C ASP A 50 -1.32 -4.04 -3.26
N HIS A 51 -0.93 -4.56 -2.10
CA HIS A 51 -0.87 -6.00 -1.87
C HIS A 51 -2.15 -6.50 -1.23
N ILE A 52 -2.83 -7.44 -1.91
CA ILE A 52 -4.06 -8.05 -1.40
C ILE A 52 -3.72 -9.09 -0.34
N ARG A 53 -4.28 -8.90 0.86
CA ARG A 53 -4.11 -9.78 2.02
C ARG A 53 -5.37 -10.63 2.26
N PRO A 54 -5.25 -11.85 2.79
CA PRO A 54 -6.42 -12.59 3.26
C PRO A 54 -7.26 -11.76 4.23
N SER A 55 -8.59 -11.88 4.11
CA SER A 55 -9.59 -11.21 4.94
C SER A 55 -9.72 -9.70 4.77
N PHE A 56 -9.08 -9.09 3.77
CA PHE A 56 -9.23 -7.66 3.47
C PHE A 56 -10.68 -7.25 3.18
N ASP A 57 -11.45 -8.18 2.60
CA ASP A 57 -12.84 -8.07 2.18
C ASP A 57 -13.82 -8.60 3.24
N SER A 58 -13.35 -8.99 4.42
CA SER A 58 -14.21 -9.61 5.44
C SER A 58 -15.41 -8.72 5.79
N PRO A 59 -16.63 -9.26 5.88
CA PRO A 59 -17.79 -8.48 6.33
C PRO A 59 -17.71 -8.14 7.83
N ASN A 60 -16.83 -8.80 8.57
CA ASN A 60 -16.67 -8.64 10.01
C ASN A 60 -15.58 -7.61 10.35
N PRO A 61 -15.63 -6.96 11.53
CA PRO A 61 -14.66 -5.96 11.95
C PRO A 61 -13.32 -6.58 12.35
N VAL A 62 -12.54 -7.00 11.36
CA VAL A 62 -11.23 -7.62 11.54
C VAL A 62 -10.12 -6.59 11.30
N LEU A 63 -9.14 -6.57 12.20
CA LEU A 63 -7.96 -5.72 12.09
C LEU A 63 -6.89 -6.43 11.24
N VAL A 64 -6.62 -5.90 10.05
CA VAL A 64 -5.63 -6.47 9.12
C VAL A 64 -4.53 -5.46 8.77
N TRP A 65 -3.46 -5.95 8.17
CA TRP A 65 -2.41 -5.12 7.61
C TRP A 65 -2.64 -5.00 6.11
N PHE A 66 -2.51 -3.79 5.59
CA PHE A 66 -2.45 -3.45 4.18
C PHE A 66 -1.03 -3.00 3.86
N VAL A 67 -0.50 -3.40 2.72
CA VAL A 67 0.88 -3.07 2.31
C VAL A 67 0.83 -2.42 0.94
N PHE A 68 1.49 -1.27 0.82
CA PHE A 68 1.55 -0.49 -0.41
C PHE A 68 3.01 -0.22 -0.77
N ASP A 69 3.32 -0.40 -2.05
CA ASP A 69 4.58 0.01 -2.66
C ASP A 69 4.32 1.31 -3.39
N LEU A 70 5.04 2.37 -3.00
CA LEU A 70 4.80 3.71 -3.52
C LEU A 70 5.94 4.15 -4.42
N ASN A 71 5.59 4.86 -5.50
CA ASN A 71 6.54 5.40 -6.48
C ASN A 71 7.47 4.31 -7.05
N VAL A 72 6.87 3.19 -7.45
CA VAL A 72 7.54 2.08 -8.12
C VAL A 72 7.94 2.53 -9.51
N THR A 73 9.24 2.56 -9.78
CA THR A 73 9.78 2.84 -11.13
C THR A 73 10.51 1.63 -11.71
N SER A 74 10.90 0.65 -10.91
CA SER A 74 11.58 -0.56 -11.39
C SER A 74 11.51 -1.66 -10.35
N GLU A 75 11.94 -2.85 -10.77
CA GLU A 75 12.38 -3.88 -9.83
C GLU A 75 13.48 -3.34 -8.92
N LEU A 76 13.48 -3.81 -7.68
CA LEU A 76 14.50 -3.54 -6.69
C LEU A 76 15.10 -4.85 -6.23
N SER A 77 16.42 -4.88 -6.09
CA SER A 77 17.11 -6.00 -5.47
C SER A 77 16.72 -6.11 -4.00
N ARG A 78 17.01 -7.26 -3.38
CA ARG A 78 16.76 -7.47 -1.95
C ARG A 78 17.46 -6.43 -1.07
N GLU A 79 18.67 -6.03 -1.44
CA GLU A 79 19.44 -5.01 -0.73
C GLU A 79 18.81 -3.62 -0.89
N GLN A 80 18.41 -3.25 -2.12
CA GLN A 80 17.71 -1.99 -2.36
C GLN A 80 16.39 -1.93 -1.57
N LEU A 81 15.62 -3.02 -1.55
CA LEU A 81 14.39 -3.13 -0.77
C LEU A 81 14.61 -3.03 0.73
N HIS A 82 15.75 -3.50 1.23
CA HIS A 82 16.10 -3.33 2.64
C HIS A 82 16.33 -1.85 3.00
N ASN A 83 16.83 -1.07 2.03
CA ASN A 83 17.24 0.31 2.24
C ASN A 83 16.14 1.34 1.95
N ILE A 84 15.05 0.97 1.26
CA ILE A 84 13.94 1.92 1.07
C ILE A 84 13.25 2.25 2.40
N PRO A 85 12.77 3.50 2.57
CA PRO A 85 11.96 3.88 3.72
C PRO A 85 10.73 2.97 3.86
N HIS A 86 10.47 2.57 5.11
CA HIS A 86 9.25 1.86 5.48
C HIS A 86 8.49 2.71 6.49
N PHE A 87 7.23 2.99 6.20
CA PHE A 87 6.36 3.75 7.10
C PHE A 87 5.22 2.88 7.59
N VAL A 88 4.82 3.10 8.84
CA VAL A 88 3.75 2.32 9.45
C VAL A 88 2.70 3.26 10.01
N TYR A 89 1.44 3.00 9.67
CA TYR A 89 0.30 3.76 10.14
C TYR A 89 -0.76 2.84 10.74
N ILE A 90 -1.54 3.41 11.65
CA ILE A 90 -2.87 2.89 11.99
C ILE A 90 -3.88 3.77 11.27
N ALA A 91 -4.85 3.15 10.58
CA ALA A 91 -6.00 3.85 10.05
C ALA A 91 -7.25 3.50 10.88
N THR A 92 -7.99 4.53 11.26
CA THR A 92 -9.25 4.40 12.02
C THR A 92 -10.29 5.34 11.43
N ARG A 93 -11.56 4.94 11.47
CA ARG A 93 -12.67 5.82 11.11
C ARG A 93 -13.59 6.05 12.30
N GLN A 94 -13.88 7.31 12.63
CA GLN A 94 -14.87 7.63 13.65
C GLN A 94 -16.24 7.86 12.99
N ARG A 95 -17.16 6.91 13.15
CA ARG A 95 -18.53 7.02 12.59
C ARG A 95 -18.50 7.38 11.09
N ALA A 96 -19.13 8.49 10.71
CA ALA A 96 -19.22 9.03 9.35
C ALA A 96 -18.07 9.98 8.99
N SER A 97 -16.99 10.04 9.78
CA SER A 97 -15.79 10.82 9.44
C SER A 97 -15.01 10.16 8.31
N GLU A 98 -14.07 10.91 7.75
CA GLU A 98 -13.03 10.32 6.91
C GLU A 98 -12.08 9.44 7.74
N LEU A 99 -11.28 8.60 7.07
CA LEU A 99 -10.20 7.82 7.68
C LEU A 99 -9.13 8.76 8.23
N GLU A 100 -8.73 8.55 9.47
CA GLU A 100 -7.58 9.20 10.10
C GLU A 100 -6.39 8.24 10.09
N PHE A 101 -5.19 8.77 9.80
CA PHE A 101 -3.96 7.99 9.74
C PHE A 101 -2.98 8.48 10.79
N ILE A 102 -2.57 7.60 11.69
CA ILE A 102 -1.67 7.93 12.78
C ILE A 102 -0.37 7.16 12.62
N SER A 103 0.76 7.86 12.53
CA SER A 103 2.08 7.21 12.39
C SER A 103 2.41 6.33 13.61
N ARG A 104 3.09 5.22 13.36
CA ARG A 104 3.56 4.25 14.35
C ARG A 104 4.98 3.80 14.01
N ASP A 105 5.93 4.72 14.09
CA ASP A 105 7.35 4.47 13.80
C ASP A 105 7.94 3.32 14.63
N ILE A 106 7.44 3.13 15.86
CA ILE A 106 7.80 2.00 16.74
C ILE A 106 7.51 0.62 16.13
N TRP A 107 6.67 0.53 15.10
CA TRP A 107 6.30 -0.71 14.42
C TRP A 107 6.98 -0.91 13.07
N VAL A 108 7.90 -0.04 12.66
CA VAL A 108 8.58 -0.12 11.36
C VAL A 108 9.23 -1.49 11.13
N ASN A 109 9.92 -2.06 12.13
CA ASN A 109 10.50 -3.39 12.01
C ASN A 109 9.43 -4.48 11.78
N LYS A 110 8.28 -4.38 12.45
CA LYS A 110 7.15 -5.29 12.21
C LYS A 110 6.59 -5.12 10.79
N GLY A 111 6.46 -3.89 10.32
CA GLY A 111 6.05 -3.57 8.95
C GLY A 111 7.00 -4.17 7.92
N ARG A 112 8.32 -4.05 8.12
CA ARG A 112 9.36 -4.68 7.28
C ARG A 112 9.23 -6.20 7.24
N GLU A 113 9.07 -6.85 8.40
CA GLU A 113 8.90 -8.31 8.46
C GLU A 113 7.65 -8.77 7.69
N LEU A 114 6.52 -8.08 7.86
CA LEU A 114 5.28 -8.38 7.14
C LEU A 114 5.45 -8.19 5.63
N ALA A 115 6.20 -7.18 5.23
CA ALA A 115 6.44 -6.82 3.85
C ALA A 115 7.33 -7.84 3.09
N LYS A 116 8.12 -8.67 3.77
CA LYS A 116 9.09 -9.59 3.14
C LYS A 116 8.46 -10.62 2.20
N MET A 117 7.20 -11.00 2.43
CA MET A 117 6.50 -11.94 1.56
C MET A 117 6.01 -11.32 0.25
N TYR A 118 6.01 -9.99 0.15
CA TYR A 118 5.48 -9.26 -0.98
C TYR A 118 6.58 -8.81 -1.92
N ARG A 119 6.45 -9.23 -3.19
CA ARG A 119 7.28 -8.74 -4.28
C ARG A 119 7.01 -7.25 -4.45
N TRP A 120 8.06 -6.45 -4.39
CA TRP A 120 7.98 -5.03 -4.70
C TRP A 120 7.31 -4.79 -6.03
N GLY A 121 6.32 -3.90 -6.09
CA GLY A 121 5.68 -3.45 -7.31
C GLY A 121 4.82 -4.48 -8.05
N GLY A 122 4.59 -5.67 -7.49
CA GLY A 122 3.81 -6.70 -8.19
C GLY A 122 4.58 -7.36 -9.33
N ARG A 123 4.12 -8.53 -9.77
CA ARG A 123 4.78 -9.26 -10.87
C ARG A 123 4.29 -8.77 -12.22
N GLU A 124 2.98 -8.73 -12.39
CA GLU A 124 2.32 -8.43 -13.67
C GLU A 124 2.61 -6.98 -14.07
N GLU A 125 2.52 -6.05 -13.13
CA GLU A 125 2.80 -4.64 -13.33
C GLU A 125 4.26 -4.39 -13.72
N GLN A 126 5.20 -5.16 -13.16
CA GLN A 126 6.61 -5.10 -13.55
C GLN A 126 6.86 -5.67 -14.94
N GLU A 127 6.11 -6.69 -15.34
CA GLU A 127 6.15 -7.24 -16.69
C GLU A 127 5.60 -6.23 -17.72
N GLU A 128 4.50 -5.56 -17.40
CA GLU A 128 3.94 -4.47 -18.20
C GLU A 128 4.95 -3.32 -18.34
N LEU A 129 5.55 -2.87 -17.25
CA LEU A 129 6.55 -1.80 -17.28
C LEU A 129 7.79 -2.20 -18.11
N ARG A 130 8.21 -3.47 -18.02
CA ARG A 130 9.30 -4.01 -18.87
C ARG A 130 8.91 -4.03 -20.34
N ALA A 131 7.66 -4.31 -20.68
CA ALA A 131 7.16 -4.28 -22.05
C ALA A 131 7.11 -2.85 -22.61
N MET A 132 6.58 -1.90 -21.84
CA MET A 132 6.53 -0.48 -22.22
C MET A 132 7.91 0.10 -22.55
N ARG A 133 8.95 -0.29 -21.81
CA ARG A 133 10.35 0.15 -22.03
C ARG A 133 11.01 -0.39 -23.28
N LYS A 134 10.50 -1.49 -23.81
CA LYS A 134 11.02 -2.13 -25.03
C LYS A 134 10.30 -1.67 -26.29
N SER A 135 9.17 -0.98 -26.13
CA SER A 135 8.43 -0.33 -27.21
C SER A 135 9.06 1.02 -27.57
#